data_AF-A0A7K5P1R2-F1
#
_entry.id   AF-A0A7K5P1R2-F1
#
_cell.length_a   1.000
_cell.length_b   1.000
_cell.length_c   1.000
_cell.angle_alpha   90.00
_cell.angle_beta   90.00
_cell.angle_gamma   90.00
#
_symmetry.space_group_name_H-M   'P 1'
#
loop_
_entity.id
_entity.type
_entity.pdbx_description
1 polymer ?
#
loop_
_entity_poly.entity_id
_entity_poly.type
_entity_poly.pdbx_seq_one_letter_code
_entity_poly.pdbx_strand_id
1 'polypeptide(L)'
;PPCRYRWMREDQPFIPEEHPGVTVAPGLGTLVINASLAGRLQGRYRCLATNALGTALSLEARVIAENTPQWPKEKVMPVEVEEGDPVVLPCDPPKSAVPPKIYWLNSRIVHIAQDARVSMGQDGFLYFANALVGDSHPDYICHAHYLGPRTIIQKEPLDLRVAPSNLVQSRRPRLVVPREPQPPHVALRGGTLVLECIAEGLPTPTVRWQRLNGPLPRGRASLENFNKTLRLRAVEEADDGEYECVAENSQGQARHSHLVTVEGRARGALGGAG
;
A
#
# COMPACT_ATOMS: atom_id res chain seq x y z
N PRO A 1 -31.19 28.71 12.60
CA PRO A 1 -30.41 29.97 12.54
C PRO A 1 -29.16 29.75 11.70
N PRO A 2 -28.74 30.70 10.85
CA PRO A 2 -27.52 30.56 10.06
C PRO A 2 -26.30 30.46 10.98
N CYS A 3 -25.37 29.60 10.64
CA CYS A 3 -24.11 29.44 11.39
C CYS A 3 -23.08 30.46 10.91
N ARG A 4 -22.31 31.01 11.85
CA ARG A 4 -21.07 31.72 11.59
C ARG A 4 -19.91 30.75 11.73
N TYR A 5 -18.97 30.80 10.78
CA TYR A 5 -17.80 29.92 10.77
C TYR A 5 -16.53 30.70 11.12
N ARG A 6 -15.66 30.08 11.91
CA ARG A 6 -14.30 30.57 12.21
C ARG A 6 -13.32 29.42 12.10
N TRP A 7 -12.06 29.72 11.80
CA TRP A 7 -11.03 28.71 11.65
C TRP A 7 -9.96 28.85 12.72
N MET A 8 -9.37 27.72 13.08
CA MET A 8 -8.19 27.62 13.93
C MET A 8 -7.11 26.86 13.18
N ARG A 9 -5.85 27.23 13.42
CA ARG A 9 -4.65 26.54 12.96
C ARG A 9 -3.71 26.33 14.15
N GLU A 10 -3.33 25.09 14.42
CA GLU A 10 -2.53 24.72 15.60
C GLU A 10 -3.13 25.28 16.91
N ASP A 11 -4.45 25.10 17.07
CA ASP A 11 -5.24 25.57 18.22
C ASP A 11 -5.27 27.10 18.43
N GLN A 12 -4.73 27.88 17.49
CA GLN A 12 -4.81 29.34 17.49
C GLN A 12 -5.81 29.86 16.46
N PRO A 13 -6.45 31.02 16.67
CA PRO A 13 -7.32 31.64 15.68
C PRO A 13 -6.59 31.82 14.34
N PHE A 14 -7.23 31.39 13.26
CA PHE A 14 -6.75 31.56 11.89
C PHE A 14 -7.74 32.45 11.14
N ILE A 15 -7.26 33.58 10.62
CA ILE A 15 -8.08 34.59 9.94
C ILE A 15 -7.80 34.48 8.43
N PRO A 16 -8.68 33.84 7.64
CA PRO A 16 -8.47 33.62 6.21
C PRO A 16 -8.19 34.90 5.42
N GLU A 17 -8.83 36.00 5.80
CA GLU A 17 -8.76 37.30 5.13
C GLU A 17 -7.35 37.93 5.22
N GLU A 18 -6.54 37.54 6.21
CA GLU A 18 -5.15 37.99 6.36
C GLU A 18 -4.17 37.23 5.44
N HIS A 19 -4.66 36.25 4.69
CA HIS A 19 -3.85 35.41 3.82
C HIS A 19 -4.34 35.48 2.37
N PRO A 20 -3.70 36.31 1.52
CA PRO A 20 -4.04 36.38 0.10
C PRO A 20 -3.99 35.00 -0.54
N GLY A 21 -5.06 34.60 -1.24
CA GLY A 21 -5.20 33.25 -1.82
C GLY A 21 -5.82 32.20 -0.88
N VAL A 22 -6.29 32.62 0.30
CA VAL A 22 -7.16 31.82 1.17
C VAL A 22 -8.56 32.45 1.17
N THR A 23 -9.60 31.64 0.99
CA THR A 23 -10.99 32.10 1.01
C THR A 23 -11.88 31.14 1.79
N VAL A 24 -13.06 31.61 2.20
CA VAL A 24 -14.10 30.78 2.80
C VAL A 24 -15.31 30.75 1.89
N ALA A 25 -15.78 29.56 1.55
CA ALA A 25 -16.94 29.38 0.69
C ALA A 25 -18.20 29.99 1.35
N PRO A 26 -18.95 30.86 0.63
CA PRO A 26 -20.13 31.51 1.18
C PRO A 26 -21.17 30.50 1.71
N GLY A 27 -21.65 30.71 2.93
CA GLY A 27 -22.72 29.90 3.56
C GLY A 27 -22.32 28.49 4.02
N LEU A 28 -21.18 27.95 3.56
CA LEU A 28 -20.76 26.57 3.83
C LEU A 28 -19.61 26.47 4.85
N GLY A 29 -18.87 27.56 5.07
CA GLY A 29 -17.75 27.58 6.03
C GLY A 29 -16.49 26.85 5.56
N THR A 30 -16.48 26.29 4.34
CA THR A 30 -15.34 25.58 3.74
C THR A 30 -14.16 26.51 3.52
N LEU A 31 -13.00 26.20 4.11
CA LEU A 31 -11.75 26.90 3.84
C LEU A 31 -11.12 26.40 2.53
N VAL A 32 -10.76 27.33 1.66
CA VAL A 32 -10.07 27.05 0.40
C VAL A 32 -8.71 27.72 0.46
N ILE A 33 -7.65 26.93 0.44
CA ILE A 33 -6.26 27.40 0.43
C ILE A 33 -5.70 27.19 -0.97
N ASN A 34 -5.18 28.23 -1.61
CA ASN A 34 -4.45 28.09 -2.87
C ASN A 34 -3.26 27.12 -2.68
N ALA A 35 -3.12 26.16 -3.59
CA ALA A 35 -2.10 25.12 -3.52
C ALA A 35 -0.67 25.69 -3.39
N SER A 36 -0.38 26.84 -3.99
CA SER A 36 0.94 27.50 -3.85
C SER A 36 1.28 27.92 -2.42
N LEU A 37 0.26 28.10 -1.56
CA LEU A 37 0.42 28.48 -0.16
C LEU A 37 0.45 27.28 0.78
N ALA A 38 0.13 26.07 0.28
CA ALA A 38 0.03 24.87 1.10
C ALA A 38 1.32 24.64 1.89
N GLY A 39 2.50 24.89 1.29
CA GLY A 39 3.81 24.76 1.95
C GLY A 39 3.99 25.63 3.18
N ARG A 40 3.54 26.90 3.12
CA ARG A 40 3.64 27.87 4.22
C ARG A 40 2.50 27.73 5.23
N LEU A 41 1.35 27.24 4.78
CA LEU A 41 0.13 27.11 5.57
C LEU A 41 -0.11 25.68 6.03
N GLN A 42 0.94 24.84 6.10
CA GLN A 42 0.84 23.52 6.70
C GLN A 42 0.40 23.60 8.16
N GLY A 43 -0.28 22.56 8.61
CA GLY A 43 -0.69 22.43 10.00
C GLY A 43 -2.07 21.79 10.17
N ARG A 44 -2.49 21.74 11.42
CA ARG A 44 -3.76 21.18 11.89
C ARG A 44 -4.82 22.26 11.96
N TYR A 45 -5.89 22.10 11.21
CA TYR A 45 -7.00 23.04 11.12
C TYR A 45 -8.26 22.47 11.76
N ARG A 46 -9.03 23.35 12.40
CA ARG A 46 -10.40 23.04 12.87
C ARG A 46 -11.34 24.19 12.53
N CYS A 47 -12.56 23.86 12.16
CA CYS A 47 -13.64 24.80 11.92
C CYS A 47 -14.55 24.86 13.14
N LEU A 48 -14.92 26.08 13.52
CA LEU A 48 -15.83 26.39 14.60
C LEU A 48 -17.11 26.99 14.01
N ALA A 49 -18.23 26.28 14.13
CA ALA A 49 -19.54 26.69 13.62
C ALA A 49 -20.45 27.11 14.78
N THR A 50 -20.84 28.38 14.83
CA THR A 50 -21.63 28.95 15.92
C THR A 50 -22.97 29.48 15.43
N ASN A 51 -24.06 29.18 16.14
CA ASN A 51 -25.36 29.79 15.96
C ASN A 51 -25.96 30.20 17.32
N ALA A 52 -27.22 30.66 17.34
CA ALA A 52 -27.89 31.09 18.56
C ALA A 52 -28.06 30.00 19.64
N LEU A 53 -27.90 28.73 19.30
CA LEU A 53 -28.05 27.60 20.22
C LEU A 53 -26.71 27.10 20.78
N GLY A 54 -25.58 27.48 20.17
CA GLY A 54 -24.26 27.07 20.63
C GLY A 54 -23.24 26.96 19.51
N THR A 55 -22.15 26.26 19.81
CA THR A 55 -20.99 26.12 18.93
C THR A 55 -20.61 24.65 18.76
N ALA A 56 -20.38 24.23 17.52
CA ALA A 56 -19.85 22.93 17.17
C ALA A 56 -18.42 23.06 16.61
N LEU A 57 -17.57 22.06 16.88
CA LEU A 57 -16.20 21.98 16.40
C LEU A 57 -16.06 20.84 15.41
N SER A 58 -15.36 21.07 14.30
CA SER A 58 -15.07 20.02 13.32
C SER A 58 -14.01 19.04 13.82
N LEU A 59 -13.88 17.92 13.11
CA LEU A 59 -12.68 17.09 13.17
C LEU A 59 -11.46 17.90 12.73
N GLU A 60 -10.28 17.46 13.16
CA GLU A 60 -9.00 18.03 12.73
C GLU A 60 -8.70 17.65 11.28
N ALA A 61 -8.46 18.66 10.45
CA ALA A 61 -7.96 18.49 9.08
C ALA A 61 -6.47 18.86 9.04
N ARG A 62 -5.62 18.03 8.43
CA ARG A 62 -4.19 18.32 8.25
C ARG A 62 -3.92 18.80 6.84
N VAL A 63 -3.39 20.01 6.73
CA VAL A 63 -2.84 20.53 5.48
C VAL A 63 -1.35 20.19 5.47
N ILE A 64 -0.96 19.36 4.51
CA ILE A 64 0.43 18.99 4.24
C ILE A 64 0.80 19.46 2.85
N ALA A 65 2.05 19.88 2.66
CA ALA A 65 2.59 20.15 1.35
C ALA A 65 3.63 19.09 1.04
N GLU A 66 3.33 18.26 0.06
CA GLU A 66 4.27 17.27 -0.44
C GLU A 66 5.08 17.90 -1.58
N ASN A 67 6.39 17.95 -1.40
CA ASN A 67 7.29 18.26 -2.52
C ASN A 67 7.22 17.14 -3.55
N THR A 68 7.55 17.45 -4.80
CA THR A 68 7.67 16.42 -5.84
C THR A 68 8.68 15.36 -5.40
N PRO A 69 8.25 14.09 -5.23
CA PRO A 69 9.14 13.03 -4.78
C PRO A 69 10.25 12.80 -5.83
N GLN A 70 11.44 12.46 -5.36
CA GLN A 70 12.58 12.13 -6.22
C GLN A 70 13.23 10.85 -5.70
N TRP A 71 13.56 9.92 -6.59
CA TRP A 71 14.36 8.76 -6.21
C TRP A 71 15.78 9.21 -5.85
N PRO A 72 16.39 8.63 -4.81
CA PRO A 72 17.81 8.80 -4.55
C PRO A 72 18.62 8.42 -5.80
N LYS A 73 19.60 9.25 -6.16
CA LYS A 73 20.53 8.93 -7.25
C LYS A 73 21.54 7.92 -6.74
N GLU A 74 21.27 6.66 -7.01
CA GLU A 74 22.14 5.55 -6.62
C GLU A 74 22.74 4.89 -7.86
N LYS A 75 23.96 4.38 -7.72
CA LYS A 75 24.59 3.61 -8.78
C LYS A 75 23.92 2.23 -8.82
N VAL A 76 23.11 2.00 -9.84
CA VAL A 76 22.50 0.69 -10.10
C VAL A 76 23.55 -0.21 -10.76
N MET A 77 23.83 -1.34 -10.14
CA MET A 77 24.64 -2.41 -10.74
C MET A 77 23.70 -3.43 -11.40
N PRO A 78 24.11 -4.09 -12.48
CA PRO A 78 23.34 -5.20 -13.05
C PRO A 78 23.08 -6.28 -11.99
N VAL A 79 21.85 -6.79 -11.99
CA VAL A 79 21.46 -7.96 -11.20
C VAL A 79 21.83 -9.18 -12.03
N GLU A 80 22.88 -9.88 -11.62
CA GLU A 80 23.39 -11.07 -12.31
C GLU A 80 23.01 -12.31 -11.52
N VAL A 81 22.31 -13.25 -12.17
CA VAL A 81 21.83 -14.51 -11.58
C VAL A 81 21.98 -15.66 -12.57
N GLU A 82 21.90 -16.90 -12.10
CA GLU A 82 21.84 -18.07 -12.98
C GLU A 82 20.39 -18.47 -13.29
N GLU A 83 20.20 -19.18 -14.39
CA GLU A 83 18.91 -19.74 -14.76
C GLU A 83 18.36 -20.62 -13.62
N GLY A 84 17.08 -20.40 -13.31
CA GLY A 84 16.42 -21.06 -12.20
C GLY A 84 16.49 -20.29 -10.90
N ASP A 85 17.42 -19.36 -10.66
CA ASP A 85 17.53 -18.62 -9.38
C ASP A 85 16.32 -17.74 -9.08
N PRO A 86 15.96 -17.49 -7.82
CA PRO A 86 14.95 -16.50 -7.48
C PRO A 86 15.47 -15.07 -7.71
N VAL A 87 14.59 -14.16 -8.16
CA VAL A 87 14.95 -12.75 -8.35
C VAL A 87 13.93 -11.86 -7.66
N VAL A 88 14.42 -10.82 -7.00
CA VAL A 88 13.59 -9.75 -6.44
C VAL A 88 14.16 -8.43 -6.93
N LEU A 89 13.39 -7.71 -7.75
CA LEU A 89 13.75 -6.38 -8.20
C LEU A 89 13.08 -5.35 -7.27
N PRO A 90 13.86 -4.61 -6.47
CA PRO A 90 13.31 -3.69 -5.49
C PRO A 90 12.81 -2.42 -6.16
N CYS A 91 11.60 -1.97 -5.80
CA CYS A 91 11.11 -0.65 -6.21
C CYS A 91 11.58 0.44 -5.24
N ASP A 92 11.15 0.38 -3.98
CA ASP A 92 11.46 1.37 -2.93
C ASP A 92 11.07 2.81 -3.29
N PRO A 93 9.76 3.09 -3.48
CA PRO A 93 9.31 4.45 -3.78
C PRO A 93 9.56 5.43 -2.61
N PRO A 94 9.89 6.69 -2.91
CA PRO A 94 9.86 7.76 -1.91
C PRO A 94 8.57 7.74 -1.09
N LYS A 95 8.70 7.91 0.23
CA LYS A 95 7.57 7.87 1.15
C LYS A 95 6.65 9.08 0.90
N SER A 96 5.34 8.85 0.96
CA SER A 96 4.28 9.87 0.91
C SER A 96 3.19 9.52 1.93
N ALA A 97 2.35 10.49 2.30
CA ALA A 97 1.25 10.27 3.24
C ALA A 97 0.26 9.21 2.73
N VAL A 98 0.11 9.12 1.41
CA VAL A 98 -0.64 8.05 0.75
C VAL A 98 0.35 7.25 -0.09
N PRO A 99 0.45 5.92 0.11
CA PRO A 99 1.33 5.08 -0.71
C PRO A 99 1.03 5.27 -2.21
N PRO A 100 2.06 5.47 -3.05
CA PRO A 100 1.87 5.65 -4.48
C PRO A 100 1.42 4.35 -5.14
N LYS A 101 0.75 4.47 -6.29
CA LYS A 101 0.44 3.30 -7.12
C LYS A 101 1.68 2.92 -7.92
N ILE A 102 2.06 1.64 -7.85
CA ILE A 102 3.28 1.12 -8.49
C ILE A 102 2.95 0.36 -9.78
N TYR A 103 3.80 0.55 -10.78
CA TYR A 103 3.75 -0.16 -12.06
C TYR A 103 5.17 -0.52 -12.51
N TRP A 104 5.36 -1.73 -13.04
CA TRP A 104 6.61 -2.12 -13.69
C TRP A 104 6.47 -2.04 -15.20
N LEU A 105 7.29 -1.20 -15.83
CA LEU A 105 7.31 -0.96 -17.27
C LEU A 105 8.76 -1.10 -17.78
N ASN A 106 8.92 -1.30 -19.08
CA ASN A 106 10.22 -1.16 -19.73
C ASN A 106 10.43 0.26 -20.29
N SER A 107 11.58 0.53 -20.92
CA SER A 107 11.89 1.84 -21.53
C SER A 107 10.91 2.28 -22.63
N ARG A 108 10.14 1.33 -23.18
CA ARG A 108 9.09 1.57 -24.19
C ARG A 108 7.71 1.75 -23.57
N ILE A 109 7.61 1.88 -22.24
CA ILE A 109 6.35 2.06 -21.49
C ILE A 109 5.40 0.87 -21.69
N VAL A 110 5.96 -0.31 -21.95
CA VAL A 110 5.18 -1.56 -22.02
C VAL A 110 5.20 -2.20 -20.64
N HIS A 111 4.02 -2.59 -20.16
CA HIS A 111 3.89 -3.32 -18.91
C HIS A 111 4.71 -4.62 -18.94
N ILE A 112 5.49 -4.84 -17.88
CA ILE A 112 6.13 -6.13 -17.65
C ILE A 112 5.02 -7.15 -17.40
N ALA A 113 4.98 -8.20 -18.21
CA ALA A 113 3.98 -9.26 -18.10
C ALA A 113 4.10 -9.96 -16.74
N GLN A 114 2.96 -10.25 -16.12
CA GLN A 114 2.90 -10.91 -14.83
C GLN A 114 2.09 -12.20 -14.91
N ASP A 115 2.52 -13.20 -14.18
CA ASP A 115 1.94 -14.54 -14.10
C ASP A 115 2.23 -15.19 -12.72
N ALA A 116 1.98 -16.49 -12.59
CA ALA A 116 2.27 -17.23 -11.36
C ALA A 116 3.76 -17.24 -10.99
N ARG A 117 4.67 -17.09 -11.96
CA ARG A 117 6.13 -17.08 -11.79
C ARG A 117 6.66 -15.67 -11.53
N VAL A 118 6.20 -14.68 -12.29
CA VAL A 118 6.64 -13.27 -12.19
C VAL A 118 5.48 -12.39 -11.75
N SER A 119 5.55 -11.77 -10.57
CA SER A 119 4.46 -10.92 -10.07
C SER A 119 4.94 -9.84 -9.11
N MET A 120 4.23 -8.73 -9.08
CA MET A 120 4.51 -7.63 -8.15
C MET A 120 3.85 -7.88 -6.78
N GLY A 121 4.57 -7.62 -5.69
CA GLY A 121 4.05 -7.68 -4.32
C GLY A 121 3.33 -6.40 -3.89
N GLN A 122 2.68 -6.42 -2.72
CA GLN A 122 2.06 -5.21 -2.13
C GLN A 122 3.10 -4.14 -1.74
N ASP A 123 4.36 -4.54 -1.54
CA ASP A 123 5.51 -3.64 -1.35
C ASP A 123 6.01 -2.98 -2.65
N GLY A 124 5.41 -3.35 -3.80
CA GLY A 124 5.77 -2.84 -5.11
C GLY A 124 7.00 -3.50 -5.73
N PHE A 125 7.62 -4.48 -5.07
CA PHE A 125 8.77 -5.19 -5.62
C PHE A 125 8.31 -6.19 -6.69
N LEU A 126 9.13 -6.43 -7.71
CA LEU A 126 8.85 -7.45 -8.73
C LEU A 126 9.56 -8.75 -8.36
N TYR A 127 8.78 -9.81 -8.17
CA TYR A 127 9.27 -11.11 -7.74
C TYR A 127 9.25 -12.11 -8.89
N PHE A 128 10.36 -12.81 -9.06
CA PHE A 128 10.48 -13.98 -9.92
C PHE A 128 10.67 -15.18 -9.02
N ALA A 129 9.74 -16.13 -9.05
CA ALA A 129 9.87 -17.37 -8.29
C ALA A 129 11.11 -18.17 -8.69
N ASN A 130 11.45 -18.08 -9.99
CA ASN A 130 12.63 -18.61 -10.64
C ASN A 130 12.87 -17.84 -11.96
N ALA A 131 14.13 -17.52 -12.25
CA ALA A 131 14.57 -16.81 -13.44
C ALA A 131 14.63 -17.74 -14.66
N LEU A 132 14.31 -17.19 -15.83
CA LEU A 132 14.51 -17.80 -17.14
C LEU A 132 15.49 -16.94 -17.94
N VAL A 133 16.27 -17.53 -18.84
CA VAL A 133 17.21 -16.76 -19.69
C VAL A 133 16.53 -15.62 -20.45
N GLY A 134 15.28 -15.85 -20.89
CA GLY A 134 14.45 -14.86 -21.58
C GLY A 134 13.97 -13.69 -20.71
N ASP A 135 14.16 -13.74 -19.38
CA ASP A 135 13.89 -12.60 -18.49
C ASP A 135 15.01 -11.54 -18.57
N SER A 136 16.15 -11.85 -19.21
CA SER A 136 17.26 -10.90 -19.34
C SER A 136 16.85 -9.66 -20.13
N HIS A 137 16.88 -8.50 -19.48
CA HIS A 137 16.50 -7.23 -20.10
C HIS A 137 17.14 -6.04 -19.36
N PRO A 138 17.62 -5.00 -20.07
CA PRO A 138 18.37 -3.90 -19.44
C PRO A 138 17.52 -2.87 -18.69
N ASP A 139 16.18 -2.98 -18.67
CA ASP A 139 15.32 -1.86 -18.32
C ASP A 139 14.04 -2.18 -17.53
N TYR A 140 14.13 -3.03 -16.51
CA TYR A 140 13.02 -3.14 -15.56
C TYR A 140 12.89 -1.82 -14.77
N ILE A 141 11.86 -1.02 -15.07
CA ILE A 141 11.65 0.31 -14.48
C ILE A 141 10.43 0.29 -13.57
N CYS A 142 10.63 0.65 -12.31
CA CYS A 142 9.54 0.92 -11.39
C CYS A 142 9.00 2.35 -11.59
N HIS A 143 7.71 2.48 -11.89
CA HIS A 143 6.99 3.75 -11.96
C HIS A 143 6.09 3.90 -10.74
N ALA A 144 6.16 5.05 -10.07
CA ALA A 144 5.32 5.39 -8.93
C ALA A 144 4.45 6.61 -9.23
N HIS A 145 3.13 6.40 -9.20
CA HIS A 145 2.12 7.43 -9.38
C HIS A 145 1.63 7.94 -8.02
N TYR A 146 1.96 9.19 -7.73
CA TYR A 146 1.60 9.89 -6.50
C TYR A 146 0.33 10.71 -6.72
N LEU A 147 -0.74 10.35 -6.03
CA LEU A 147 -2.05 10.99 -6.18
C LEU A 147 -2.09 12.42 -5.63
N GLY A 148 -1.34 12.70 -4.56
CA GLY A 148 -1.26 14.04 -3.94
C GLY A 148 -0.68 15.08 -4.90
N PRO A 149 0.62 14.99 -5.25
CA PRO A 149 1.24 15.89 -6.23
C PRO A 149 0.85 15.61 -7.69
N ARG A 150 0.00 14.62 -7.98
CA ARG A 150 -0.46 14.21 -9.33
C ARG A 150 0.69 14.03 -10.32
N THR A 151 1.72 13.32 -9.90
CA THR A 151 2.93 13.09 -10.69
C THR A 151 3.28 11.62 -10.77
N ILE A 152 3.98 11.25 -11.83
CA ILE A 152 4.58 9.93 -11.99
C ILE A 152 6.08 10.14 -12.08
N ILE A 153 6.82 9.42 -11.23
CA ILE A 153 8.28 9.37 -11.28
C ILE A 153 8.70 7.93 -11.52
N GLN A 154 9.89 7.76 -12.08
CA GLN A 154 10.43 6.45 -12.41
C GLN A 154 11.79 6.24 -11.74
N LYS A 155 12.06 5.01 -11.33
CA LYS A 155 13.38 4.58 -10.86
C LYS A 155 14.35 4.50 -12.04
N GLU A 156 15.65 4.57 -11.75
CA GLU A 156 16.68 4.23 -12.74
C GLU A 156 16.47 2.77 -13.21
N PRO A 157 16.62 2.47 -14.52
CA PRO A 157 16.33 1.13 -15.05
C PRO A 157 17.22 0.06 -14.41
N LEU A 158 16.62 -1.06 -14.01
CA LEU A 158 17.33 -2.21 -13.48
C LEU A 158 17.69 -3.18 -14.63
N ASP A 159 18.98 -3.44 -14.82
CA ASP A 159 19.52 -4.42 -15.77
C ASP A 159 19.54 -5.81 -15.12
N LEU A 160 18.69 -6.73 -15.60
CA LEU A 160 18.68 -8.13 -15.16
C LEU A 160 19.39 -8.99 -16.21
N ARG A 161 20.38 -9.76 -15.77
CA ARG A 161 21.15 -10.68 -16.60
C ARG A 161 21.07 -12.08 -16.03
N VAL A 162 20.49 -13.00 -16.80
CA VAL A 162 20.31 -14.40 -16.42
C VAL A 162 21.23 -15.26 -17.27
N ALA A 163 22.23 -15.88 -16.64
CA ALA A 163 23.15 -16.79 -17.31
C ALA A 163 22.52 -18.18 -17.48
N PRO A 164 22.64 -18.82 -18.66
CA PRO A 164 22.17 -20.20 -18.84
C PRO A 164 22.93 -21.16 -17.93
N SER A 165 22.25 -22.14 -17.35
CA SER A 165 22.86 -23.14 -16.46
C SER A 165 22.46 -24.56 -16.84
N ASN A 166 23.42 -25.48 -16.83
CA ASN A 166 23.15 -26.91 -17.00
C ASN A 166 22.78 -27.60 -15.68
N LEU A 167 22.85 -26.88 -14.56
CA LEU A 167 22.67 -27.40 -13.20
C LEU A 167 21.37 -26.93 -12.56
N VAL A 168 20.35 -26.63 -13.37
CA VAL A 168 19.04 -26.17 -12.89
C VAL A 168 18.39 -27.27 -12.03
N GLN A 169 18.45 -27.09 -10.72
CA GLN A 169 17.92 -28.06 -9.75
C GLN A 169 16.54 -27.67 -9.25
N SER A 170 15.63 -28.64 -9.22
CA SER A 170 14.32 -28.46 -8.60
C SER A 170 14.46 -28.31 -7.09
N ARG A 171 13.77 -27.31 -6.53
CA ARG A 171 13.79 -26.96 -5.11
C ARG A 171 12.38 -26.73 -4.56
N ARG A 172 12.19 -27.11 -3.31
CA ARG A 172 10.95 -26.86 -2.57
C ARG A 172 10.66 -25.36 -2.45
N PRO A 173 9.41 -24.96 -2.22
CA PRO A 173 9.07 -23.55 -2.07
C PRO A 173 9.73 -22.96 -0.83
N ARG A 174 10.11 -21.69 -0.91
CA ARG A 174 10.50 -20.86 0.24
C ARG A 174 9.70 -19.56 0.19
N LEU A 175 9.09 -19.18 1.31
CA LEU A 175 8.36 -17.92 1.39
C LEU A 175 9.34 -16.75 1.51
N VAL A 176 9.23 -15.80 0.59
CA VAL A 176 9.97 -14.53 0.60
C VAL A 176 9.10 -13.38 1.13
N VAL A 177 7.78 -13.56 1.06
CA VAL A 177 6.77 -12.74 1.72
C VAL A 177 5.80 -13.70 2.44
N PRO A 178 5.43 -13.44 3.69
CA PRO A 178 5.88 -12.30 4.51
C PRO A 178 7.33 -12.42 4.99
N ARG A 179 7.93 -11.27 5.33
CA ARG A 179 9.25 -11.21 5.98
C ARG A 179 9.05 -11.32 7.50
N GLU A 180 9.78 -12.23 8.14
CA GLU A 180 9.71 -12.44 9.59
C GLU A 180 10.64 -11.50 10.38
N PRO A 181 10.27 -11.11 11.62
CA PRO A 181 8.98 -11.38 12.28
C PRO A 181 7.87 -10.46 11.78
N GLN A 182 6.64 -10.97 11.72
CA GLN A 182 5.47 -10.19 11.29
C GLN A 182 4.51 -9.95 12.47
N PRO A 183 4.12 -8.68 12.74
CA PRO A 183 3.12 -8.39 13.77
C PRO A 183 1.73 -8.92 13.37
N PRO A 184 0.80 -9.07 14.32
CA PRO A 184 -0.59 -9.37 14.03
C PRO A 184 -1.20 -8.32 13.09
N HIS A 185 -2.03 -8.79 12.15
CA HIS A 185 -2.77 -7.93 11.24
C HIS A 185 -4.01 -7.40 11.96
N VAL A 186 -4.15 -6.08 12.07
CA VAL A 186 -5.33 -5.45 12.67
C VAL A 186 -6.23 -4.92 11.57
N ALA A 187 -7.48 -5.37 11.55
CA ALA A 187 -8.51 -4.91 10.62
C ALA A 187 -9.67 -4.26 11.38
N LEU A 188 -10.17 -3.13 10.89
CA LEU A 188 -11.38 -2.54 11.45
C LEU A 188 -12.63 -3.27 10.94
N ARG A 189 -13.62 -3.47 11.81
CA ARG A 189 -14.93 -4.00 11.42
C ARG A 189 -15.55 -3.17 10.28
N GLY A 190 -16.04 -3.86 9.25
CA GLY A 190 -16.53 -3.28 8.00
C GLY A 190 -15.43 -2.86 7.03
N GLY A 191 -14.16 -2.93 7.43
CA GLY A 191 -12.99 -2.61 6.63
C GLY A 191 -12.61 -3.72 5.65
N THR A 192 -11.39 -3.64 5.13
CA THR A 192 -10.80 -4.65 4.23
C THR A 192 -9.48 -5.14 4.82
N LEU A 193 -9.33 -6.46 4.90
CA LEU A 193 -8.09 -7.15 5.25
C LEU A 193 -7.40 -7.62 3.96
N VAL A 194 -6.08 -7.49 3.92
CA VAL A 194 -5.24 -7.97 2.82
C VAL A 194 -4.05 -8.73 3.40
N LEU A 195 -3.93 -10.00 3.05
CA LEU A 195 -2.82 -10.87 3.44
C LEU A 195 -2.06 -11.29 2.18
N GLU A 196 -0.74 -11.44 2.28
CA GLU A 196 0.12 -11.74 1.14
C GLU A 196 1.14 -12.82 1.47
N CYS A 197 1.30 -13.76 0.54
CA CYS A 197 2.36 -14.76 0.53
C CYS A 197 2.93 -14.91 -0.88
N ILE A 198 4.24 -14.67 -0.99
CA ILE A 198 5.00 -14.85 -2.22
C ILE A 198 6.09 -15.86 -1.93
N ALA A 199 6.21 -16.87 -2.79
CA ALA A 199 7.20 -17.92 -2.68
C ALA A 199 8.11 -17.96 -3.90
N GLU A 200 9.39 -18.23 -3.64
CA GLU A 200 10.30 -18.74 -4.65
C GLU A 200 10.28 -20.27 -4.68
N GLY A 201 10.68 -20.86 -5.79
CA GLY A 201 10.78 -22.30 -5.93
C GLY A 201 10.89 -22.72 -7.39
N LEU A 202 11.33 -23.96 -7.62
CA LEU A 202 11.42 -24.54 -8.95
C LEU A 202 10.99 -26.02 -8.89
N PRO A 203 9.91 -26.46 -9.55
CA PRO A 203 8.97 -25.68 -10.37
C PRO A 203 8.29 -24.52 -9.62
N THR A 204 7.76 -23.54 -10.37
CA THR A 204 7.06 -22.37 -9.82
C THR A 204 5.97 -22.79 -8.82
N PRO A 205 6.02 -22.34 -7.56
CA PRO A 205 5.03 -22.72 -6.56
C PRO A 205 3.65 -22.15 -6.85
N THR A 206 2.61 -22.94 -6.54
CA THR A 206 1.24 -22.44 -6.44
C THR A 206 0.93 -22.06 -5.00
N VAL A 207 0.10 -21.04 -4.79
CA VAL A 207 -0.32 -20.60 -3.45
C VAL A 207 -1.79 -20.91 -3.25
N ARG A 208 -2.12 -21.46 -2.08
CA ARG A 208 -3.50 -21.65 -1.62
C ARG A 208 -3.65 -21.10 -0.21
N TRP A 209 -4.86 -20.65 0.09
CA TRP A 209 -5.21 -20.08 1.38
C TRP A 209 -6.20 -20.96 2.12
N GLN A 210 -6.01 -21.07 3.43
CA GLN A 210 -6.93 -21.72 4.33
C GLN A 210 -7.03 -20.93 5.63
N ARG A 211 -8.14 -21.10 6.34
CA ARG A 211 -8.29 -20.59 7.70
C ARG A 211 -8.22 -21.79 8.63
N LEU A 212 -7.45 -21.72 9.71
CA LEU A 212 -7.23 -22.88 10.58
C LEU A 212 -8.51 -23.30 11.32
N ASN A 213 -9.39 -22.32 11.60
CA ASN A 213 -10.61 -22.53 12.38
C ASN A 213 -11.89 -22.55 11.52
N GLY A 214 -11.80 -22.83 10.21
CA GLY A 214 -12.99 -22.96 9.36
C GLY A 214 -12.76 -22.64 7.88
N PRO A 215 -13.81 -22.57 7.06
CA PRO A 215 -13.68 -22.15 5.67
C PRO A 215 -13.35 -20.65 5.57
N LEU A 216 -12.73 -20.26 4.45
CA LEU A 216 -12.62 -18.84 4.10
C LEU A 216 -14.04 -18.23 3.96
N PRO A 217 -14.25 -16.97 4.38
CA PRO A 217 -15.56 -16.32 4.29
C PRO A 217 -16.07 -16.23 2.83
N ARG A 218 -17.08 -17.05 2.50
CA ARG A 218 -17.64 -17.14 1.14
C ARG A 218 -18.26 -15.80 0.72
N GLY A 219 -18.00 -15.39 -0.51
CA GLY A 219 -18.54 -14.14 -1.08
C GLY A 219 -17.86 -12.85 -0.59
N ARG A 220 -17.05 -12.90 0.47
CA ARG A 220 -16.25 -11.77 0.99
C ARG A 220 -14.76 -11.91 0.72
N ALA A 221 -14.26 -13.15 0.63
CA ALA A 221 -12.87 -13.47 0.30
C ALA A 221 -12.66 -13.54 -1.23
N SER A 222 -11.60 -12.90 -1.71
CA SER A 222 -11.12 -12.99 -3.09
C SER A 222 -9.62 -13.28 -3.13
N LEU A 223 -9.22 -14.19 -4.01
CA LEU A 223 -7.82 -14.47 -4.31
C LEU A 223 -7.38 -13.59 -5.47
N GLU A 224 -6.35 -12.79 -5.22
CA GLU A 224 -5.76 -11.84 -6.16
C GLU A 224 -4.30 -12.22 -6.41
N ASN A 225 -3.67 -11.60 -7.42
CA ASN A 225 -2.25 -11.75 -7.73
C ASN A 225 -1.82 -13.24 -7.85
N PHE A 226 -2.53 -14.01 -8.67
CA PHE A 226 -2.26 -15.45 -8.86
C PHE A 226 -2.31 -16.24 -7.54
N ASN A 227 -3.31 -15.93 -6.70
CA ASN A 227 -3.53 -16.45 -5.35
C ASN A 227 -2.47 -16.06 -4.30
N LYS A 228 -1.50 -15.21 -4.64
CA LYS A 228 -0.49 -14.72 -3.69
C LYS A 228 -1.07 -13.70 -2.70
N THR A 229 -2.24 -13.13 -3.00
CA THR A 229 -2.92 -12.18 -2.11
C THR A 229 -4.32 -12.67 -1.76
N LEU A 230 -4.64 -12.78 -0.47
CA LEU A 230 -5.99 -12.96 0.03
C LEU A 230 -6.57 -11.60 0.46
N ARG A 231 -7.62 -11.16 -0.22
CA ARG A 231 -8.38 -9.97 0.16
C ARG A 231 -9.72 -10.38 0.77
N LEU A 232 -10.01 -9.86 1.96
CA LEU A 232 -11.29 -10.07 2.65
C LEU A 232 -11.97 -8.72 2.88
N ARG A 233 -13.11 -8.51 2.22
CA ARG A 233 -13.90 -7.26 2.34
C ARG A 233 -14.96 -7.39 3.43
N ALA A 234 -15.43 -6.24 3.93
CA ALA A 234 -16.46 -6.17 4.95
C ALA A 234 -16.16 -7.10 6.14
N VAL A 235 -14.98 -6.89 6.74
CA VAL A 235 -14.48 -7.73 7.84
C VAL A 235 -15.43 -7.69 9.04
N GLU A 236 -15.71 -8.84 9.63
CA GLU A 236 -16.59 -9.03 10.79
C GLU A 236 -15.77 -9.56 11.98
N GLU A 237 -16.26 -9.40 13.21
CA GLU A 237 -15.61 -9.95 14.41
C GLU A 237 -15.41 -11.48 14.30
N ALA A 238 -16.33 -12.18 13.63
CA ALA A 238 -16.20 -13.61 13.35
C ALA A 238 -15.07 -13.96 12.36
N ASP A 239 -14.40 -12.98 11.74
CA ASP A 239 -13.24 -13.20 10.87
C ASP A 239 -11.91 -13.25 11.64
N ASP A 240 -11.94 -13.00 12.95
CA ASP A 240 -10.78 -13.14 13.85
C ASP A 240 -10.11 -14.51 13.79
N GLY A 241 -8.78 -14.54 13.88
CA GLY A 241 -8.02 -15.78 14.00
C GLY A 241 -6.92 -15.93 12.96
N GLU A 242 -6.57 -17.19 12.68
CA GLU A 242 -5.36 -17.54 11.94
C GLU A 242 -5.66 -17.96 10.50
N TYR A 243 -5.02 -17.28 9.56
CA TYR A 243 -5.09 -17.54 8.12
C TYR A 243 -3.74 -18.07 7.66
N GLU A 244 -3.73 -19.29 7.13
CA GLU A 244 -2.51 -19.93 6.65
C GLU A 244 -2.46 -19.87 5.12
N CYS A 245 -1.33 -19.41 4.59
CA CYS A 245 -0.98 -19.61 3.20
C CYS A 245 -0.07 -20.82 3.04
N VAL A 246 -0.29 -21.60 2.00
CA VAL A 246 0.52 -22.78 1.66
C VAL A 246 1.04 -22.60 0.25
N ALA A 247 2.35 -22.47 0.11
CA ALA A 247 3.04 -22.51 -1.17
C ALA A 247 3.50 -23.94 -1.45
N GLU A 248 3.17 -24.48 -2.62
CA GLU A 248 3.44 -25.87 -2.97
C GLU A 248 3.94 -26.06 -4.40
N ASN A 249 4.90 -26.97 -4.56
CA ASN A 249 5.33 -27.51 -5.85
C ASN A 249 5.65 -29.01 -5.71
N SER A 250 6.15 -29.65 -6.77
CA SER A 250 6.48 -31.08 -6.77
C SER A 250 7.56 -31.48 -5.76
N GLN A 251 8.35 -30.53 -5.26
CA GLN A 251 9.45 -30.76 -4.32
C GLN A 251 9.04 -30.56 -2.85
N GLY A 252 7.83 -30.06 -2.58
CA GLY A 252 7.31 -29.92 -1.22
C GLY A 252 6.49 -28.65 -0.99
N GLN A 253 6.40 -28.25 0.28
CA GLN A 253 5.57 -27.14 0.74
C GLN A 253 6.32 -26.18 1.68
N ALA A 254 5.89 -24.93 1.68
CA ALA A 254 6.18 -23.92 2.71
C ALA A 254 4.86 -23.28 3.16
N ARG A 255 4.79 -22.91 4.44
CA ARG A 255 3.57 -22.43 5.09
C ARG A 255 3.88 -21.22 5.94
N HIS A 256 2.93 -20.29 6.00
CA HIS A 256 2.98 -19.18 6.94
C HIS A 256 1.59 -18.86 7.47
N SER A 257 1.54 -18.56 8.76
CA SER A 257 0.32 -18.21 9.47
C SER A 257 0.26 -16.71 9.75
N HIS A 258 -0.80 -16.07 9.27
CA HIS A 258 -1.14 -14.69 9.61
C HIS A 258 -2.14 -14.68 10.76
N LEU A 259 -1.74 -14.08 11.88
CA LEU A 259 -2.65 -13.78 12.98
C LEU A 259 -3.42 -12.50 12.67
N VAL A 260 -4.75 -12.58 12.66
CA VAL A 260 -5.66 -11.46 12.37
C VAL A 260 -6.48 -11.13 13.61
N THR A 261 -6.55 -9.84 13.91
CA THR A 261 -7.40 -9.26 14.96
C THR A 261 -8.35 -8.22 14.36
N VAL A 262 -9.64 -8.30 14.68
CA VAL A 262 -10.70 -7.44 14.18
C VAL A 262 -11.17 -6.51 15.30
N GLU A 263 -11.00 -5.22 15.08
CA GLU A 263 -11.37 -4.20 16.06
C GLU A 263 -12.67 -3.49 15.66
N GLY A 264 -13.58 -3.36 16.64
CA GLY A 264 -14.76 -2.51 16.52
C GLY A 264 -14.40 -1.03 16.72
N ARG A 265 -15.08 -0.13 16.00
CA ARG A 265 -14.98 1.31 16.33
C ARG A 265 -15.54 1.54 17.73
N ALA A 266 -14.72 2.07 18.64
CA ALA A 266 -15.20 2.56 19.92
C ALA A 266 -16.29 3.61 19.67
N ARG A 267 -17.51 3.35 20.15
CA ARG A 267 -18.53 4.40 20.23
C ARG A 267 -18.00 5.43 21.21
N GLY A 268 -17.64 6.61 20.71
CA GLY A 268 -17.30 7.74 21.58
C GLY A 268 -18.42 7.91 22.60
N ALA A 269 -18.06 7.87 23.88
CA ALA A 269 -18.97 8.20 24.96
C ALA A 269 -19.52 9.60 24.68
N LEU A 270 -20.76 9.67 24.22
CA LEU A 270 -21.57 10.87 24.33
C LEU A 270 -21.75 11.07 25.84
N GLY A 271 -20.88 11.91 26.41
CA GLY A 271 -21.03 12.39 27.78
C GLY A 271 -22.37 13.09 27.89
N GLY A 272 -23.34 12.39 28.48
CA GLY A 272 -24.52 13.01 29.05
C GLY A 272 -24.08 13.79 30.29
N ALA A 273 -24.28 15.10 30.24
CA ALA A 273 -24.59 15.93 31.39
C ALA A 273 -25.86 16.67 30.95
N GLY A 274 -27.00 16.54 31.63
CA GLY A 274 -27.16 16.64 33.07
C GLY A 274 -27.83 17.98 33.31
#